data_AF-A0A8B9SEG6-F1
#
_entry.id   AF-A0A8B9SEG6-F1
#
_cell.length_a   1.000
_cell.length_b   1.000
_cell.length_c   1.000
_cell.angle_alpha   90.00
_cell.angle_beta   90.00
_cell.angle_gamma   90.00
#
_symmetry.space_group_name_H-M   'P 1'
#
loop_
_entity.id
_entity.type
_entity.pdbx_description
1 polymer ?
#
loop_
_entity_poly.entity_id
_entity_poly.type
_entity_poly.pdbx_seq_one_letter_code
_entity_poly.pdbx_strand_id
1 'polypeptide(L)' 'MLTVKLPQIFQVHQVPRIFWEDGIMSGYRHPKSSALDCILSSFQMTNETINIWTHFLPTW' A
#
# COMPACT_ATOMS: atom_id res chain seq x y z
N MET A 1 -16.59 -20.19 -2.67
CA MET A 1 -15.92 -19.24 -1.77
C MET A 1 -15.07 -18.30 -2.61
N LEU A 2 -15.28 -16.99 -2.52
CA LEU A 2 -14.39 -16.01 -3.15
C LEU A 2 -13.16 -15.85 -2.25
N THR A 3 -12.04 -16.44 -2.65
CA THR A 3 -10.74 -16.17 -2.01
C THR A 3 -10.26 -14.81 -2.47
N VAL A 4 -10.45 -13.78 -1.64
CA VAL A 4 -9.88 -12.46 -1.88
C VAL A 4 -8.37 -12.54 -1.64
N LYS A 5 -7.59 -12.42 -2.70
CA LYS A 5 -6.12 -12.40 -2.61
C LYS A 5 -5.67 -10.97 -2.38
N LEU A 6 -5.03 -10.71 -1.24
CA LEU A 6 -4.45 -9.40 -0.97
C LEU A 6 -3.24 -9.15 -1.89
N PRO A 7 -3.00 -7.88 -2.27
CA PRO A 7 -1.82 -7.50 -3.02
C PRO A 7 -0.52 -7.91 -2.32
N GLN A 8 0.48 -8.28 -3.12
CA GLN A 8 1.81 -8.55 -2.60
C GLN A 8 2.49 -7.24 -2.17
N ILE A 9 3.19 -7.29 -1.03
CA ILE A 9 4.00 -6.20 -0.51
C ILE A 9 5.47 -6.41 -0.90
N PHE A 10 6.16 -5.30 -1.13
CA PHE A 10 7.54 -5.26 -1.57
C PHE A 10 8.46 -4.57 -0.55
N GLN A 11 9.72 -4.98 -0.57
CA GLN A 11 10.84 -4.28 0.06
C GLN A 11 11.31 -3.12 -0.82
N VAL A 12 11.98 -2.13 -0.23
CA VAL A 12 12.47 -0.93 -0.91
C VAL A 12 13.28 -1.26 -2.17
N HIS A 13 14.16 -2.26 -2.10
CA HIS A 13 15.01 -2.67 -3.22
C HIS A 13 14.25 -3.35 -4.38
N GLN A 14 12.98 -3.71 -4.19
CA GLN A 14 12.15 -4.36 -5.21
C GLN A 14 11.30 -3.34 -6.00
N VAL A 15 11.25 -2.09 -5.56
CA VAL A 15 10.52 -1.01 -6.25
C VAL A 15 11.47 0.02 -6.86
N PRO A 16 11.07 0.71 -7.95
CA PRO A 16 11.88 1.77 -8.54
C PRO A 16 12.22 2.88 -7.54
N ARG A 17 13.40 3.47 -7.67
CA ARG A 17 13.93 4.51 -6.75
C ARG A 17 13.03 5.74 -6.58
N ILE A 18 12.17 6.03 -7.56
CA ILE A 18 11.21 7.14 -7.48
C ILE A 18 10.17 6.96 -6.36
N PHE A 19 9.96 5.72 -5.89
CA PHE A 19 9.06 5.40 -4.78
C PHE A 19 9.79 5.23 -3.46
N TRP A 20 11.11 5.45 -3.40
CA TRP A 20 11.86 5.26 -2.16
C TRP A 20 11.63 6.44 -1.23
N GLU A 21 11.48 6.11 0.05
CA GLU A 21 11.32 7.09 1.12
C GLU A 21 12.32 6.77 2.22
N ASP A 22 12.97 7.80 2.74
CA ASP A 22 13.99 7.64 3.76
C ASP A 22 13.39 7.05 5.04
N GLY A 23 14.00 5.98 5.55
CA GLY A 23 13.53 5.27 6.73
C GLY A 23 12.44 4.22 6.47
N ILE A 24 11.97 4.06 5.23
CA ILE A 24 10.98 3.05 4.86
C ILE A 24 11.66 1.89 4.12
N MET A 25 11.72 0.73 4.79
CA MET A 25 12.44 -0.45 4.25
C MET A 25 11.54 -1.45 3.54
N SER A 26 10.26 -1.52 3.92
CA SER A 26 9.26 -2.48 3.43
C SER A 26 7.89 -1.84 3.32
N GLY A 27 6.85 -2.59 2.94
CA GLY A 27 5.48 -2.07 2.95
C GLY A 27 5.05 -1.43 1.63
N TYR A 28 5.89 -1.52 0.59
CA TYR A 28 5.61 -0.93 -0.72
C TYR A 28 4.59 -1.76 -1.52
N ARG A 29 3.76 -1.05 -2.27
CA ARG A 29 2.79 -1.64 -3.20
C ARG A 29 3.41 -1.80 -4.59
N HIS A 30 2.83 -2.66 -5.42
CA HIS A 30 3.28 -2.79 -6.79
C HIS A 30 3.05 -1.47 -7.56
N PRO A 31 4.02 -0.96 -8.35
CA PRO A 31 3.85 0.30 -9.10
C PRO A 31 2.69 0.28 -10.12
N LYS A 32 2.29 -0.91 -10.55
CA LYS A 32 1.15 -1.15 -11.44
C LYS A 32 0.08 -1.95 -10.71
N SER A 33 -0.60 -1.33 -9.76
CA SER A 33 -1.75 -1.90 -9.08
C SER A 33 -3.04 -1.61 -9.85
N SER A 34 -3.98 -2.55 -9.89
CA SER A 34 -5.33 -2.28 -10.38
C SER A 34 -6.11 -1.41 -9.38
N ALA A 35 -7.23 -0.82 -9.80
CA ALA A 35 -8.10 -0.07 -8.89
C ALA A 35 -8.60 -0.94 -7.72
N LEU A 36 -8.89 -2.21 -7.98
CA LEU A 36 -9.28 -3.18 -6.97
C LEU A 36 -8.12 -3.41 -5.98
N ASP A 37 -6.89 -3.63 -6.47
CA ASP A 37 -5.72 -3.79 -5.61
C ASP A 37 -5.48 -2.56 -4.73
N CYS A 38 -5.70 -1.35 -5.26
CA CYS A 38 -5.59 -0.11 -4.49
C CYS A 38 -6.61 -0.07 -3.34
N ILE A 39 -7.88 -0.43 -3.61
CA ILE A 39 -8.92 -0.49 -2.57
C ILE A 39 -8.59 -1.57 -1.53
N LEU A 40 -8.18 -2.77 -1.96
CA LEU A 40 -7.80 -3.81 -1.00
C LEU A 40 -6.59 -3.41 -0.15
N SER A 41 -5.65 -2.67 -0.73
CA SER A 41 -4.44 -2.23 -0.03
C SER A 41 -4.72 -1.27 1.12
N SER A 42 -5.84 -0.53 1.10
CA SER A 42 -6.21 0.33 2.24
C SER A 42 -6.63 -0.46 3.48
N PHE A 43 -6.95 -1.75 3.33
CA PHE A 43 -7.25 -2.67 4.43
C PHE A 43 -6.08 -3.61 4.78
N GLN A 44 -4.94 -3.45 4.13
CA GLN A 44 -3.71 -4.20 4.39
C GLN A 44 -2.70 -3.28 5.09
N MET A 45 -1.74 -3.80 5.86
CA MET A 45 -0.69 -2.99 6.47
C MET A 45 0.41 -2.65 5.43
N THR A 46 0.31 -1.46 4.84
CA THR A 46 1.24 -0.90 3.86
C THR A 46 1.72 0.48 4.32
N ASN A 47 2.72 1.05 3.66
CA ASN A 47 3.24 2.38 3.99
C ASN A 47 2.17 3.48 3.87
N GLU A 48 1.19 3.27 2.98
CA GLU A 48 0.14 4.24 2.72
C GLU A 48 -1.12 4.05 3.56
N THR A 49 -1.21 2.97 4.33
CA THR A 49 -2.48 2.61 4.99
C THR A 49 -2.91 3.69 5.97
N ILE A 50 -2.00 4.11 6.86
CA ILE A 50 -2.29 5.18 7.83
C ILE A 50 -2.44 6.53 7.10
N ASN A 51 -1.64 6.80 6.07
CA ASN A 51 -1.77 8.03 5.26
C ASN A 51 -3.17 8.15 4.64
N ILE A 52 -3.70 7.05 4.08
CA ILE A 52 -5.05 6.99 3.53
C ILE A 52 -6.09 7.21 4.64
N TRP A 53 -6.01 6.45 5.74
CA TRP A 53 -7.03 6.53 6.78
C TRP A 53 -7.06 7.86 7.52
N THR A 54 -5.92 8.52 7.73
CA THR A 54 -5.87 9.84 8.36
C THR A 54 -6.52 10.94 7.52
N HIS A 55 -6.48 10.83 6.19
CA HIS A 55 -7.17 11.77 5.30
C HIS A 55 -8.62 11.36 5.01
N PHE A 56 -8.92 10.06 5.06
CA PHE A 56 -10.24 9.53 4.76
C PHE A 56 -11.20 9.63 5.96
N LEU A 57 -10.72 9.35 7.17
CA LEU A 57 -11.53 9.47 8.37
C LEU A 57 -11.74 10.97 8.65
N PRO A 58 -13.00 11.44 8.68
CA PRO A 58 -13.28 12.77 9.16
C PRO A 58 -12.91 12.83 10.65
N THR A 59 -11.83 13.52 11.00
CA THR A 59 -11.38 13.67 12.40
C THR A 59 -12.14 14.79 13.13
N TRP A 60 -13.45 14.91 12.92
CA TRP A 60 -14.34 15.79 13.67
C TRP A 60 -15.39 14.98 14.42
#